data_AF-A0A9P0FBV6-F1
#
_entry.id   AF-A0A9P0FBV6-F1
#
_cell.length_a   1.000
_cell.length_b   1.000
_cell.length_c   1.000
_cell.angle_alpha   90.00
_cell.angle_beta   90.00
_cell.angle_gamma   90.00
#
_symmetry.space_group_name_H-M   'P 1'
#
loop_
_entity.id
_entity.type
_entity.pdbx_description
1 polymer ?
#
loop_
_entity_poly.entity_id
_entity_poly.type
_entity_poly.pdbx_seq_one_letter_code
_entity_poly.pdbx_strand_id
1 'polypeptide(L)'
;MGFTQQVQKFWEFGAGHTALAAFCAHSVSISIGITQGYSAILLPQLEEDPDFMIIKDSEEESWIASLGAVTNPIGSVISGVLAEYFGRRRSIQISIIPFLLGWLCLGFATDISWLYAGRLITGIAGGMSTACYTYVSEISTPKNRGIFQALGPICASFGILFAYVLGYLVHWKLVSFISIVFGLFSLISIQFLPESPGYLMRKNKSTESFNVFLWLRRNNAEAQAEVDKYQLKNNDVLNTKVNLKDIYLGPQTVKPFFILITLFFLQELSGIYTILFYAVSFFDEANLEMDKYIALIIVGVIRFTVSILAAVLINKYGRKILCIFSNVGFCRYYAVSRRLHEVLRSKPRGRKSLLHSTSSWCHIQRVLQHDWYASHSLDFGGGNVSPGSKTDYVGNCYLHSPNLHLHFRENLLEHEPSFKLQWYFVPLRWGLSGCLSFLKVHPCRNQKQIVK
;
A
#
# COMPACT_ATOMS: atom_id res chain seq x y z
N MET A 1 -28.71 6.68 -24.74
CA MET A 1 -27.56 6.18 -25.53
C MET A 1 -27.35 4.73 -25.18
N GLY A 2 -27.34 3.83 -26.17
CA GLY A 2 -27.08 2.40 -25.93
C GLY A 2 -25.65 2.15 -25.44
N PHE A 3 -25.45 1.11 -24.64
CA PHE A 3 -24.15 0.71 -24.10
C PHE A 3 -23.07 0.55 -25.20
N THR A 4 -23.44 -0.02 -26.35
CA THR A 4 -22.58 -0.15 -27.54
C THR A 4 -22.10 1.20 -28.10
N GLN A 5 -22.97 2.22 -28.16
CA GLN A 5 -22.57 3.56 -28.59
C GLN A 5 -21.65 4.26 -27.58
N GLN A 6 -21.81 3.98 -26.27
CA GLN A 6 -20.91 4.50 -25.25
C GLN A 6 -19.53 3.85 -25.32
N VAL A 7 -19.46 2.54 -25.56
CA VAL A 7 -18.19 1.82 -25.76
C VAL A 7 -17.48 2.31 -27.02
N GLN A 8 -18.21 2.52 -28.11
CA GLN A 8 -17.63 3.03 -29.36
C GLN A 8 -17.05 4.44 -29.16
N LYS A 9 -17.77 5.34 -28.48
CA LYS A 9 -17.25 6.65 -28.09
C LYS A 9 -16.02 6.56 -27.18
N PHE A 10 -15.98 5.62 -26.24
CA PHE A 10 -14.82 5.42 -25.37
C PHE A 10 -13.53 5.12 -26.16
N TRP A 11 -13.63 4.35 -27.24
CA TRP A 11 -12.51 4.05 -28.14
C TRP A 11 -12.22 5.17 -29.15
N GLU A 12 -13.24 5.90 -29.60
CA GLU A 12 -13.11 7.03 -30.53
C GLU A 12 -12.45 8.26 -29.87
N PHE A 13 -12.76 8.57 -28.61
CA PHE A 13 -12.22 9.73 -27.87
C PHE A 13 -10.87 9.48 -27.17
N GLY A 14 -10.08 8.49 -27.62
CA GLY A 14 -8.73 8.21 -27.08
C GLY A 14 -8.65 7.63 -25.65
N ALA A 15 -9.74 7.70 -24.88
CA ALA A 15 -9.82 7.14 -23.53
C ALA A 15 -9.54 5.63 -23.50
N GLY A 16 -9.99 4.88 -24.51
CA GLY A 16 -9.70 3.45 -24.67
C GLY A 16 -8.22 3.15 -24.92
N HIS A 17 -7.53 3.97 -25.71
CA HIS A 17 -6.09 3.81 -25.94
C HIS A 17 -5.30 4.10 -24.65
N THR A 18 -5.70 5.14 -23.91
CA THR A 18 -5.10 5.44 -22.61
C THR A 18 -5.35 4.33 -21.58
N ALA A 19 -6.55 3.75 -21.57
CA ALA A 19 -6.89 2.64 -20.69
C ALA A 19 -6.11 1.36 -21.02
N LEU A 20 -6.00 1.02 -22.31
CA LEU A 20 -5.17 -0.10 -22.77
C LEU A 20 -3.71 0.13 -22.41
N ALA A 21 -3.20 1.34 -22.66
CA ALA A 21 -1.83 1.69 -22.32
C ALA A 21 -1.55 1.59 -20.82
N ALA A 22 -2.51 2.04 -20.00
CA ALA A 22 -2.42 1.95 -18.55
C ALA A 22 -2.47 0.49 -18.06
N PHE A 23 -3.32 -0.34 -18.64
CA PHE A 23 -3.39 -1.78 -18.32
C PHE A 23 -2.09 -2.50 -18.67
N CYS A 24 -1.55 -2.29 -19.87
CA CYS A 24 -0.26 -2.87 -20.28
C CYS A 24 0.89 -2.38 -19.41
N ALA A 25 0.89 -1.11 -19.00
CA ALA A 25 1.91 -0.60 -18.06
C ALA A 25 1.77 -1.23 -16.67
N HIS A 26 0.54 -1.45 -16.20
CA HIS A 26 0.24 -2.10 -14.92
C HIS A 26 0.25 -3.63 -14.96
N SER A 27 0.51 -4.27 -16.11
CA SER A 27 0.66 -5.72 -16.16
C SER A 27 1.80 -6.19 -15.25
N VAL A 28 2.86 -5.40 -15.13
CA VAL A 28 3.97 -5.64 -14.20
C VAL A 28 3.50 -5.61 -12.73
N SER A 29 2.41 -4.91 -12.42
CA SER A 29 1.84 -4.92 -11.07
C SER A 29 1.22 -6.28 -10.72
N ILE A 30 0.79 -7.08 -11.71
CA ILE A 30 0.36 -8.47 -11.49
C ILE A 30 1.53 -9.30 -10.97
N SER A 31 2.67 -9.18 -11.64
CA SER A 31 3.95 -9.79 -11.24
C SER A 31 4.35 -9.42 -9.81
N ILE A 32 4.25 -8.13 -9.43
CA ILE A 32 4.50 -7.67 -8.04
C ILE A 32 3.52 -8.33 -7.06
N GLY A 33 2.24 -8.39 -7.42
CA GLY A 33 1.21 -9.02 -6.62
C GLY A 33 1.51 -10.50 -6.33
N ILE A 34 1.97 -11.23 -7.35
CA ILE A 34 2.38 -12.63 -7.18
C ILE A 34 3.53 -12.73 -6.18
N THR A 35 4.58 -11.89 -6.31
CA THR A 35 5.70 -11.85 -5.36
C THR A 35 5.24 -11.58 -3.92
N GLN A 36 4.28 -10.67 -3.74
CA GLN A 36 3.71 -10.35 -2.41
C GLN A 36 2.90 -11.52 -1.82
N GLY A 37 2.11 -12.21 -2.63
CA GLY A 37 1.31 -13.36 -2.18
C GLY A 37 2.14 -14.63 -1.99
N TYR A 38 3.31 -14.72 -2.60
CA TYR A 38 4.11 -15.95 -2.66
C TYR A 38 4.60 -16.44 -1.28
N SER A 39 4.86 -15.54 -0.32
CA SER A 39 5.26 -15.94 1.03
C SER A 39 4.18 -16.73 1.77
N ALA A 40 2.91 -16.37 1.61
CA ALA A 40 1.80 -17.09 2.26
C ALA A 40 1.70 -18.56 1.87
N ILE A 41 2.19 -18.92 0.69
CA ILE A 41 2.14 -20.29 0.18
C ILE A 41 3.48 -21.00 0.37
N LEU A 42 4.60 -20.27 0.26
CA LEU A 42 5.94 -20.84 0.33
C LEU A 42 6.23 -21.37 1.74
N LEU A 43 6.02 -20.54 2.76
CA LEU A 43 6.38 -20.87 4.14
C LEU A 43 5.71 -22.14 4.65
N PRO A 44 4.36 -22.29 4.59
CA PRO A 44 3.71 -23.51 5.07
C PRO A 44 4.10 -24.75 4.26
N GLN A 45 4.40 -24.63 2.97
CA GLN A 45 4.84 -25.77 2.16
C GLN A 45 6.31 -26.14 2.44
N LEU A 46 7.16 -25.20 2.83
CA LEU A 46 8.55 -25.49 3.24
C LEU A 46 8.60 -26.22 4.57
N GLU A 47 7.68 -25.93 5.50
CA GLU A 47 7.58 -26.67 6.78
C GLU A 47 7.22 -28.14 6.57
N GLU A 48 6.48 -28.46 5.51
CA GLU A 48 6.06 -29.81 5.15
C GLU A 48 7.10 -30.55 4.29
N ASP A 49 8.10 -29.84 3.73
CA ASP A 49 9.12 -30.38 2.84
C ASP A 49 10.31 -30.96 3.64
N PRO A 50 10.62 -32.27 3.54
CA PRO A 50 11.68 -32.91 4.32
C PRO A 50 13.08 -32.34 4.05
N ASP A 51 13.33 -31.77 2.86
CA ASP A 51 14.61 -31.14 2.53
C ASP A 51 14.82 -29.80 3.26
N PHE A 52 13.72 -29.18 3.73
CA PHE A 52 13.71 -27.83 4.32
C PHE A 52 13.11 -27.79 5.74
N MET A 53 12.86 -28.95 6.35
CA MET A 53 12.24 -29.08 7.68
C MET A 53 12.96 -28.32 8.82
N ILE A 54 14.23 -27.94 8.63
CA ILE A 54 15.05 -27.19 9.60
C ILE A 54 14.52 -25.74 9.80
N ILE A 55 13.66 -25.25 8.90
CA ILE A 55 13.21 -23.85 8.86
C ILE A 55 12.07 -23.57 9.86
N LYS A 56 11.39 -24.59 10.39
CA LYS A 56 10.24 -24.39 11.27
C LYS A 56 10.63 -23.68 12.57
N ASP A 57 9.92 -22.58 12.89
CA ASP A 57 10.17 -21.72 14.06
C ASP A 57 11.58 -21.10 14.13
N SER A 58 12.29 -21.01 13.01
CA SER A 58 13.62 -20.42 12.93
C SER A 58 13.58 -18.96 12.44
N GLU A 59 14.62 -18.18 12.76
CA GLU A 59 14.77 -16.81 12.21
C GLU A 59 14.80 -16.80 10.66
N GLU A 60 15.13 -17.94 10.05
CA GLU A 60 15.25 -18.08 8.60
C GLU A 60 13.91 -17.90 7.87
N GLU A 61 12.82 -18.42 8.43
CA GLU A 61 11.47 -18.23 7.88
C GLU A 61 11.13 -16.74 7.75
N SER A 62 11.42 -15.98 8.81
CA SER A 62 11.21 -14.54 8.87
C SER A 62 12.09 -13.78 7.89
N TRP A 63 13.32 -14.21 7.67
CA TRP A 63 14.19 -13.66 6.64
C TRP A 63 13.64 -13.93 5.24
N ILE A 64 13.21 -15.16 4.91
CA ILE A 64 12.62 -15.48 3.60
C ILE A 64 11.42 -14.57 3.31
N ALA A 65 10.53 -14.38 4.30
CA ALA A 65 9.34 -13.55 4.14
C ALA A 65 9.69 -12.06 3.95
N SER A 66 10.60 -11.53 4.77
CA SER A 66 10.93 -10.10 4.82
C SER A 66 11.83 -9.63 3.69
N LEU A 67 12.75 -10.46 3.17
CA LEU A 67 13.69 -10.10 2.10
C LEU A 67 12.99 -9.66 0.81
N GLY A 68 11.79 -10.19 0.53
CA GLY A 68 10.98 -9.76 -0.60
C GLY A 68 10.43 -8.33 -0.48
N ALA A 69 10.33 -7.78 0.74
CA ALA A 69 9.85 -6.42 1.00
C ALA A 69 11.00 -5.44 1.28
N VAL A 70 12.01 -5.86 2.05
CA VAL A 70 13.14 -5.03 2.49
C VAL A 70 13.97 -4.49 1.32
N THR A 71 14.03 -5.21 0.20
CA THR A 71 14.80 -4.78 -0.99
C THR A 71 14.03 -3.88 -1.95
N ASN A 72 12.72 -3.71 -1.78
CA ASN A 72 11.90 -2.85 -2.64
C ASN A 72 12.40 -1.38 -2.72
N PRO A 73 12.86 -0.74 -1.62
CA PRO A 73 13.38 0.63 -1.69
C PRO A 73 14.61 0.75 -2.60
N ILE A 74 15.51 -0.24 -2.56
CA ILE A 74 16.70 -0.29 -3.42
C ILE A 74 16.29 -0.33 -4.89
N GLY A 75 15.35 -1.23 -5.23
CA GLY A 75 14.78 -1.30 -6.57
C GLY A 75 14.11 0.00 -7.01
N SER A 76 13.42 0.68 -6.10
CA SER A 76 12.70 1.94 -6.40
C SER A 76 13.66 3.09 -6.74
N VAL A 77 14.82 3.16 -6.07
CA VAL A 77 15.87 4.13 -6.41
C VAL A 77 16.45 3.83 -7.80
N ILE A 78 16.74 2.57 -8.08
CA ILE A 78 17.25 2.13 -9.39
C ILE A 78 16.25 2.48 -10.51
N SER A 79 14.96 2.22 -10.30
CA SER A 79 13.87 2.59 -11.22
C SER A 79 13.87 4.07 -11.57
N GLY A 80 14.01 4.95 -10.58
CA GLY A 80 14.05 6.40 -10.79
C GLY A 80 15.21 6.83 -11.70
N VAL A 81 16.42 6.31 -11.43
CA VAL A 81 17.60 6.57 -12.25
C VAL A 81 17.40 6.05 -13.68
N LEU A 82 17.00 4.79 -13.84
CA LEU A 82 16.79 4.17 -15.15
C LEU A 82 15.70 4.88 -15.96
N ALA A 83 14.60 5.31 -15.32
CA ALA A 83 13.51 6.00 -15.98
C ALA A 83 13.92 7.36 -16.56
N GLU A 84 14.91 8.02 -15.95
CA GLU A 84 15.41 9.31 -16.42
C GLU A 84 16.45 9.18 -17.53
N TYR A 85 17.31 8.15 -17.47
CA TYR A 85 18.28 7.87 -18.54
C TYR A 85 17.61 7.25 -19.78
N PHE A 86 16.94 6.10 -19.61
CA PHE A 86 16.45 5.27 -20.70
C PHE A 86 15.00 5.53 -21.12
N GLY A 87 14.25 6.27 -20.32
CA GLY A 87 12.81 6.47 -20.52
C GLY A 87 11.97 5.52 -19.66
N ARG A 88 10.68 5.80 -19.59
CA ARG A 88 9.77 5.12 -18.65
C ARG A 88 9.46 3.73 -19.16
N ARG A 89 9.15 3.57 -20.46
CA ARG A 89 8.88 2.27 -21.08
C ARG A 89 10.07 1.32 -20.92
N ARG A 90 11.28 1.76 -21.29
CA ARG A 90 12.49 0.93 -21.20
C ARG A 90 12.85 0.58 -19.76
N SER A 91 12.65 1.50 -18.82
CA SER A 91 12.88 1.22 -17.39
C SER A 91 12.00 0.06 -16.89
N ILE A 92 10.72 0.03 -17.27
CA ILE A 92 9.82 -1.09 -16.92
C ILE A 92 10.25 -2.39 -17.63
N GLN A 93 10.75 -2.34 -18.86
CA GLN A 93 11.27 -3.54 -19.54
C GLN A 93 12.52 -4.09 -18.84
N ILE A 94 13.41 -3.22 -18.39
CA ILE A 94 14.62 -3.60 -17.65
C ILE A 94 14.26 -4.21 -16.30
N SER A 95 13.20 -3.76 -15.63
CA SER A 95 12.76 -4.34 -14.34
C SER A 95 12.29 -5.79 -14.44
N ILE A 96 11.91 -6.25 -15.63
CA ILE A 96 11.48 -7.64 -15.86
C ILE A 96 12.67 -8.59 -15.84
N ILE A 97 13.88 -8.15 -16.20
CA ILE A 97 15.08 -8.99 -16.19
C ILE A 97 15.37 -9.55 -14.80
N PRO A 98 15.54 -8.74 -13.73
CA PRO A 98 15.71 -9.26 -12.38
C PRO A 98 14.46 -10.02 -11.92
N PHE A 99 13.25 -9.65 -12.35
CA PHE A 99 12.05 -10.42 -12.01
C PHE A 99 12.17 -11.89 -12.47
N LEU A 100 12.51 -12.11 -13.75
CA LEU A 100 12.66 -13.47 -14.31
C LEU A 100 13.80 -14.23 -13.63
N LEU A 101 14.94 -13.57 -13.39
CA LEU A 101 16.08 -14.18 -12.70
C LEU A 101 15.73 -14.60 -11.27
N GLY A 102 15.01 -13.75 -10.53
CA GLY A 102 14.57 -14.04 -9.17
C GLY A 102 13.64 -15.26 -9.11
N TRP A 103 12.70 -15.38 -10.04
CA TRP A 103 11.81 -16.54 -10.10
C TRP A 103 12.49 -17.82 -10.58
N LEU A 104 13.45 -17.72 -11.50
CA LEU A 104 14.29 -18.87 -11.87
C LEU A 104 15.10 -19.36 -10.66
N CYS A 105 15.68 -18.44 -9.89
CA CYS A 105 16.41 -18.74 -8.66
C CYS A 105 15.51 -19.45 -7.63
N LEU A 106 14.27 -19.00 -7.45
CA LEU A 106 13.29 -19.66 -6.57
C LEU A 106 12.87 -21.03 -7.11
N GLY A 107 12.63 -21.17 -8.41
CA GLY A 107 12.19 -22.43 -9.01
C GLY A 107 13.24 -23.54 -8.93
N PHE A 108 14.52 -23.19 -9.05
CA PHE A 108 15.66 -24.12 -8.94
C PHE A 108 16.24 -24.23 -7.53
N ALA A 109 15.56 -23.69 -6.51
CA ALA A 109 16.10 -23.68 -5.16
C ALA A 109 16.28 -25.11 -4.61
N THR A 110 17.54 -25.41 -4.25
CA THR A 110 17.98 -26.62 -3.54
C THR A 110 18.25 -26.37 -2.07
N ASP A 111 18.64 -25.13 -1.73
CA ASP A 111 19.06 -24.73 -0.40
C ASP A 111 18.44 -23.37 -0.01
N ILE A 112 18.45 -23.06 1.28
CA ILE A 112 17.92 -21.79 1.83
C ILE A 112 18.57 -20.57 1.18
N SER A 113 19.87 -20.64 0.88
CA SER A 113 20.60 -19.57 0.19
C SER A 113 19.99 -19.20 -1.17
N TRP A 114 19.46 -20.17 -1.91
CA TRP A 114 18.74 -19.90 -3.17
C TRP A 114 17.42 -19.18 -2.90
N LEU A 115 16.70 -19.53 -1.84
CA LEU A 115 15.48 -18.84 -1.44
C LEU A 115 15.77 -17.38 -1.06
N TYR A 116 16.82 -17.13 -0.28
CA TYR A 116 17.25 -15.77 0.05
C TYR A 116 17.64 -14.96 -1.19
N ALA A 117 18.48 -15.52 -2.07
CA ALA A 117 18.89 -14.85 -3.30
C ALA A 117 17.68 -14.54 -4.20
N GLY A 118 16.79 -15.51 -4.38
CA GLY A 118 15.56 -15.34 -5.15
C GLY A 118 14.64 -14.26 -4.58
N ARG A 119 14.45 -14.22 -3.26
CA ARG A 119 13.65 -13.20 -2.57
C ARG A 119 14.26 -11.80 -2.67
N LEU A 120 15.58 -11.69 -2.48
CA LEU A 120 16.31 -10.43 -2.66
C LEU A 120 16.09 -9.89 -4.08
N ILE A 121 16.31 -10.72 -5.10
CA ILE A 121 16.22 -10.32 -6.51
C ILE A 121 14.78 -9.97 -6.90
N THR A 122 13.79 -10.78 -6.50
CA THR A 122 12.38 -10.50 -6.80
C THR A 122 11.86 -9.23 -6.13
N GLY A 123 12.32 -8.91 -4.91
CA GLY A 123 12.00 -7.64 -4.25
C GLY A 123 12.65 -6.42 -4.93
N ILE A 124 13.93 -6.52 -5.34
CA ILE A 124 14.56 -5.46 -6.17
C ILE A 124 13.75 -5.24 -7.45
N ALA A 125 13.33 -6.30 -8.13
CA ALA A 125 12.50 -6.22 -9.32
C ALA A 125 11.13 -5.58 -9.05
N GLY A 126 10.52 -5.88 -7.90
CA GLY A 126 9.29 -5.26 -7.43
C GLY A 126 9.41 -3.74 -7.28
N GLY A 127 10.46 -3.29 -6.60
CA GLY A 127 10.78 -1.86 -6.49
C GLY A 127 11.09 -1.20 -7.83
N MET A 128 11.81 -1.90 -8.72
CA MET A 128 12.14 -1.39 -10.04
C MET A 128 10.91 -1.11 -10.92
N SER A 129 9.81 -1.79 -10.63
CA SER A 129 8.57 -1.69 -11.40
C SER A 129 7.76 -0.42 -11.10
N THR A 130 8.19 0.42 -10.15
CA THR A 130 7.57 1.72 -9.80
C THR A 130 7.47 2.70 -10.98
N ALA A 131 8.30 2.54 -12.01
CA ALA A 131 8.26 3.35 -13.23
C ALA A 131 6.90 3.29 -13.96
N CYS A 132 6.12 2.21 -13.77
CA CYS A 132 4.78 2.10 -14.35
C CYS A 132 3.81 3.18 -13.84
N TYR A 133 3.85 3.55 -12.55
CA TYR A 133 3.00 4.60 -12.00
C TYR A 133 3.35 5.98 -12.57
N THR A 134 4.65 6.23 -12.81
CA THR A 134 5.10 7.47 -13.45
C THR A 134 4.65 7.51 -14.91
N TYR A 135 4.82 6.41 -15.65
CA TYR A 135 4.35 6.30 -17.04
C TYR A 135 2.85 6.59 -17.15
N VAL A 136 2.02 5.91 -16.34
CA VAL A 136 0.57 6.08 -16.31
C VAL A 136 0.18 7.51 -15.93
N SER A 137 0.93 8.16 -15.03
CA SER A 137 0.70 9.56 -14.68
C SER A 137 0.99 10.53 -15.84
N GLU A 138 1.97 10.23 -16.69
CA GLU A 138 2.39 11.07 -17.81
C GLU A 138 1.48 10.90 -19.04
N ILE A 139 0.88 9.72 -19.26
CA ILE A 139 -0.08 9.51 -20.37
C ILE A 139 -1.52 9.94 -20.04
N SER A 140 -1.87 9.98 -18.74
CA SER A 140 -3.24 10.20 -18.28
C SER A 140 -3.59 11.68 -18.13
N THR A 141 -4.82 12.01 -18.57
CA THR A 141 -5.41 13.33 -18.30
C THR A 141 -5.73 13.50 -16.80
N PRO A 142 -5.67 14.73 -16.25
CA PRO A 142 -5.94 14.98 -14.83
C PRO A 142 -7.27 14.42 -14.33
N LYS A 143 -8.31 14.43 -15.19
CA LYS A 143 -9.65 13.94 -14.87
C LYS A 143 -9.70 12.42 -14.64
N ASN A 144 -8.96 11.64 -15.42
CA ASN A 144 -9.04 10.18 -15.42
C ASN A 144 -7.84 9.50 -14.73
N ARG A 145 -6.81 10.28 -14.37
CA ARG A 145 -5.62 9.81 -13.65
C ARG A 145 -5.94 9.05 -12.36
N GLY A 146 -7.05 9.40 -11.69
CA GLY A 146 -7.57 8.68 -10.52
C GLY A 146 -7.73 7.19 -10.78
N ILE A 147 -8.61 6.84 -11.73
CA ILE A 147 -8.93 5.45 -12.10
C ILE A 147 -7.73 4.75 -12.72
N PHE A 148 -7.00 5.39 -13.63
CA PHE A 148 -5.90 4.72 -14.31
C PHE A 148 -4.77 4.33 -13.35
N GLN A 149 -4.49 5.15 -12.33
CA GLN A 149 -3.55 4.77 -11.28
C GLN A 149 -4.09 3.69 -10.33
N ALA A 150 -5.41 3.59 -10.18
CA ALA A 150 -6.04 2.55 -9.38
C ALA A 150 -6.00 1.17 -10.05
N LEU A 151 -5.70 1.09 -11.35
CA LEU A 151 -5.47 -0.19 -12.05
C LEU A 151 -4.25 -0.94 -11.48
N GLY A 152 -3.20 -0.24 -11.03
CA GLY A 152 -2.02 -0.88 -10.43
C GLY A 152 -2.37 -1.77 -9.22
N PRO A 153 -3.03 -1.23 -8.18
CA PRO A 153 -3.51 -2.02 -7.04
C PRO A 153 -4.50 -3.14 -7.39
N ILE A 154 -5.34 -2.95 -8.43
CA ILE A 154 -6.24 -4.02 -8.92
C ILE A 154 -5.41 -5.16 -9.50
N CYS A 155 -4.47 -4.86 -10.40
CA CYS A 155 -3.56 -5.83 -11.00
C CYS A 155 -2.73 -6.55 -9.93
N ALA A 156 -2.22 -5.84 -8.93
CA ALA A 156 -1.50 -6.44 -7.81
C ALA A 156 -2.39 -7.34 -6.96
N SER A 157 -3.64 -6.95 -6.70
CA SER A 157 -4.60 -7.78 -5.95
C SER A 157 -4.99 -9.03 -6.74
N PHE A 158 -5.11 -8.93 -8.06
CA PHE A 158 -5.28 -10.09 -8.94
C PHE A 158 -4.08 -11.04 -8.86
N GLY A 159 -2.85 -10.51 -8.90
CA GLY A 159 -1.63 -11.30 -8.75
C GLY A 159 -1.56 -12.05 -7.41
N ILE A 160 -1.94 -11.40 -6.31
CA ILE A 160 -2.00 -12.03 -4.98
C ILE A 160 -3.03 -13.17 -4.97
N LEU A 161 -4.25 -12.90 -5.45
CA LEU A 161 -5.30 -13.92 -5.54
C LEU A 161 -4.85 -15.11 -6.40
N PHE A 162 -4.20 -14.83 -7.52
CA PHE A 162 -3.69 -15.86 -8.42
C PHE A 162 -2.60 -16.71 -7.74
N ALA A 163 -1.69 -16.09 -6.99
CA ALA A 163 -0.69 -16.81 -6.20
C ALA A 163 -1.33 -17.73 -5.14
N TYR A 164 -2.39 -17.27 -4.47
CA TYR A 164 -3.12 -18.08 -3.49
C TYR A 164 -3.83 -19.27 -4.12
N VAL A 165 -4.47 -19.07 -5.27
CA VAL A 165 -5.09 -20.17 -6.03
C VAL A 165 -4.05 -21.17 -6.50
N LEU A 166 -2.91 -20.71 -7.03
CA LEU A 166 -1.83 -21.60 -7.44
C LEU A 166 -1.22 -22.36 -6.26
N GLY A 167 -0.99 -21.71 -5.13
CA GLY A 167 -0.45 -22.38 -3.94
C GLY A 167 -1.37 -23.45 -3.36
N TYR A 168 -2.68 -23.38 -3.62
CA TYR A 168 -3.61 -24.46 -3.30
C TYR A 168 -3.52 -25.63 -4.29
N LEU A 169 -3.27 -25.36 -5.57
CA LEU A 169 -3.33 -26.37 -6.64
C LEU A 169 -1.99 -27.09 -6.87
N VAL A 170 -0.87 -26.41 -6.66
CA VAL A 170 0.46 -26.92 -7.05
C VAL A 170 1.55 -26.58 -6.03
N HIS A 171 2.66 -27.30 -6.12
CA HIS A 171 3.86 -27.11 -5.31
C HIS A 171 4.52 -25.74 -5.58
N TRP A 172 5.11 -25.12 -4.55
CA TRP A 172 5.70 -23.78 -4.59
C TRP A 172 6.76 -23.58 -5.69
N LYS A 173 7.59 -24.61 -5.96
CA LYS A 173 8.55 -24.58 -7.08
C LYS A 173 7.86 -24.38 -8.43
N LEU A 174 6.74 -25.08 -8.66
CA LEU A 174 5.96 -24.92 -9.89
C LEU A 174 5.30 -23.55 -9.97
N VAL A 175 4.82 -23.01 -8.85
CA VAL A 175 4.31 -21.62 -8.79
C VAL A 175 5.39 -20.62 -9.22
N SER A 176 6.65 -20.84 -8.83
CA SER A 176 7.77 -20.00 -9.26
C SER A 176 7.95 -20.03 -10.78
N PHE A 177 7.91 -21.21 -11.41
CA PHE A 177 8.01 -21.32 -12.86
C PHE A 177 6.80 -20.70 -13.59
N ILE A 178 5.58 -20.86 -13.06
CA ILE A 178 4.39 -20.24 -13.65
C ILE A 178 4.48 -18.71 -13.57
N SER A 179 5.08 -18.16 -12.50
CA SER A 179 5.25 -16.72 -12.30
C SER A 179 6.13 -16.07 -13.40
N ILE A 180 7.06 -16.83 -13.99
CA ILE A 180 7.88 -16.39 -15.13
C ILE A 180 6.99 -16.03 -16.33
N VAL A 181 5.90 -16.80 -16.57
CA VAL A 181 4.95 -16.54 -17.66
C VAL A 181 4.32 -15.16 -17.54
N PHE A 182 4.01 -14.71 -16.32
CA PHE A 182 3.46 -13.35 -16.09
C PHE A 182 4.49 -12.25 -16.33
N GLY A 183 5.76 -12.50 -16.02
CA GLY A 183 6.87 -11.61 -16.38
C GLY A 183 7.03 -11.47 -17.89
N LEU A 184 7.00 -12.60 -18.63
CA LEU A 184 7.06 -12.61 -20.09
C LEU A 184 5.84 -11.95 -20.73
N PHE A 185 4.64 -12.21 -20.21
CA PHE A 185 3.41 -11.54 -20.63
C PHE A 185 3.52 -10.02 -20.48
N SER A 186 4.07 -9.55 -19.35
CA SER A 186 4.30 -8.13 -19.13
C SER A 186 5.31 -7.55 -20.11
N LEU A 187 6.40 -8.28 -20.39
CA LEU A 187 7.43 -7.85 -21.34
C LEU A 187 6.84 -7.65 -22.73
N ILE A 188 6.06 -8.62 -23.20
CA ILE A 188 5.37 -8.57 -24.50
C ILE A 188 4.36 -7.41 -24.51
N SER A 189 3.56 -7.25 -23.45
CA SER A 189 2.56 -6.18 -23.36
C SER A 189 3.17 -4.78 -23.46
N ILE A 190 4.33 -4.56 -22.83
CA ILE A 190 5.02 -3.27 -22.81
C ILE A 190 5.71 -2.97 -24.16
N GLN A 191 6.02 -3.97 -24.99
CA GLN A 191 6.61 -3.74 -26.32
C GLN A 191 5.67 -2.96 -27.26
N PHE A 192 4.36 -3.04 -27.05
CA PHE A 192 3.36 -2.33 -27.84
C PHE A 192 3.08 -0.90 -27.34
N LEU A 193 3.68 -0.48 -26.22
CA LEU A 193 3.45 0.84 -25.66
C LEU A 193 4.33 1.91 -26.31
N PRO A 194 3.82 3.14 -26.57
CA PRO A 194 4.69 4.26 -26.88
C PRO A 194 5.53 4.65 -25.65
N GLU A 195 6.66 5.33 -25.88
CA GLU A 195 7.40 5.94 -24.78
C GLU A 195 6.59 7.11 -24.17
N SER A 196 6.87 7.46 -22.92
CA SER A 196 6.16 8.55 -22.25
C SER A 196 6.34 9.89 -23.01
N PRO A 197 5.24 10.61 -23.29
CA PRO A 197 5.32 11.89 -23.99
C PRO A 197 6.11 12.94 -23.18
N GLY A 198 6.02 12.89 -21.84
CA GLY A 198 6.78 13.79 -20.96
C GLY A 198 8.30 13.55 -21.05
N TYR A 199 8.72 12.30 -21.24
CA TYR A 199 10.14 11.98 -21.45
C TYR A 199 10.63 12.46 -22.80
N LEU A 200 9.85 12.26 -23.86
CA LEU A 200 10.19 12.73 -25.21
C LEU A 200 10.34 14.25 -25.26
N MET A 201 9.48 14.99 -24.55
CA MET A 201 9.61 16.46 -24.43
C MET A 201 10.91 16.86 -23.73
N ARG A 202 11.30 16.19 -22.64
CA ARG A 202 12.58 16.45 -21.94
C ARG A 202 13.81 16.14 -22.81
N LYS A 203 13.69 15.23 -23.77
CA LYS A 203 14.75 14.91 -24.75
C LYS A 203 14.70 15.78 -26.02
N ASN A 204 13.93 16.86 -26.03
CA ASN A 204 13.73 17.76 -27.18
C ASN A 204 13.17 17.06 -28.44
N LYS A 205 12.47 15.93 -28.27
CA LYS A 205 11.84 15.17 -29.36
C LYS A 205 10.36 15.55 -29.51
N SER A 206 10.10 16.81 -29.85
CA SER A 206 8.73 17.36 -29.86
C SER A 206 7.80 16.67 -30.86
N THR A 207 8.30 16.31 -32.05
CA THR A 207 7.52 15.62 -33.09
C THR A 207 7.11 14.21 -32.66
N GLU A 208 8.02 13.45 -32.05
CA GLU A 208 7.70 12.12 -31.52
C GLU A 208 6.67 12.23 -30.39
N SER A 209 6.82 13.22 -29.50
CA SER A 209 5.87 13.46 -28.41
C SER A 209 4.47 13.81 -28.92
N PHE A 210 4.37 14.66 -29.95
CA PHE A 210 3.11 14.98 -30.61
C PHE A 210 2.42 13.73 -31.14
N ASN A 211 3.16 12.83 -31.82
CA ASN A 211 2.61 11.58 -32.33
C ASN A 211 2.07 10.68 -31.20
N VAL A 212 2.75 10.63 -30.05
CA VAL A 212 2.28 9.89 -28.87
C VAL A 212 1.00 10.52 -28.29
N PHE A 213 0.95 11.84 -28.15
CA PHE A 213 -0.29 12.52 -27.71
C PHE A 213 -1.43 12.33 -28.71
N LEU A 214 -1.14 12.36 -30.00
CA LEU A 214 -2.12 12.09 -31.05
C LEU A 214 -2.66 10.66 -30.95
N TRP A 215 -1.80 9.68 -30.69
CA TRP A 215 -2.23 8.30 -30.43
C TRP A 215 -3.10 8.19 -29.17
N LEU A 216 -2.75 8.89 -28.09
CA LEU A 216 -3.48 8.86 -26.81
C LEU A 216 -4.81 9.61 -26.84
N ARG A 217 -4.91 10.75 -27.53
CA ARG A 217 -6.08 11.64 -27.54
C ARG A 217 -6.95 11.47 -28.79
N ARG A 218 -6.37 10.97 -29.89
CA ARG A 218 -6.98 10.90 -31.24
C ARG A 218 -7.54 12.23 -31.75
N ASN A 219 -7.01 13.34 -31.25
CA ASN A 219 -7.39 14.70 -31.62
C ASN A 219 -6.13 15.57 -31.78
N ASN A 220 -5.93 16.11 -32.97
CA ASN A 220 -4.77 16.96 -33.29
C ASN A 220 -4.72 18.22 -32.42
N ALA A 221 -5.86 18.88 -32.20
CA ALA A 221 -5.90 20.14 -31.45
C ALA A 221 -5.58 19.92 -29.96
N GLU A 222 -6.12 18.84 -29.35
CA GLU A 222 -5.81 18.48 -27.98
C GLU A 222 -4.36 18.02 -27.81
N ALA A 223 -3.84 17.24 -28.76
CA ALA A 223 -2.45 16.80 -28.75
C ALA A 223 -1.48 17.98 -28.84
N GLN A 224 -1.74 18.93 -29.75
CA GLN A 224 -0.93 20.14 -29.89
C GLN A 224 -0.97 20.99 -28.61
N ALA A 225 -2.17 21.20 -28.04
CA ALA A 225 -2.32 21.96 -26.81
C ALA A 225 -1.55 21.35 -25.63
N GLU A 226 -1.47 20.01 -25.53
CA GLU A 226 -0.64 19.37 -24.50
C GLU A 226 0.86 19.58 -24.77
N VAL A 227 1.32 19.44 -26.02
CA VAL A 227 2.73 19.70 -26.38
C VAL A 227 3.11 21.15 -26.06
N ASP A 228 2.31 22.12 -26.48
CA ASP A 228 2.55 23.56 -26.24
C ASP A 228 2.62 23.84 -24.74
N LYS A 229 1.72 23.26 -23.95
CA LYS A 229 1.73 23.38 -22.48
C LYS A 229 3.00 22.81 -21.87
N TYR A 230 3.51 21.69 -22.38
CA TYR A 230 4.78 21.12 -21.94
C TYR A 230 5.97 22.02 -22.32
N GLN A 231 5.98 22.61 -23.51
CA GLN A 231 7.03 23.52 -23.95
C GLN A 231 7.08 24.80 -23.12
N LEU A 232 5.93 25.43 -22.86
CA LEU A 232 5.84 26.61 -22.00
C LEU A 232 6.41 26.32 -20.61
N LYS A 233 5.97 25.21 -19.99
CA LYS A 233 6.48 24.80 -18.68
C LYS A 233 7.98 24.53 -18.67
N ASN A 234 8.52 23.94 -19.75
CA ASN A 234 9.95 23.65 -19.84
C ASN A 234 10.78 24.93 -20.03
N ASN A 235 10.27 25.88 -20.82
CA ASN A 235 10.91 27.19 -21.04
C ASN A 235 10.93 28.02 -19.75
N ASP A 236 9.86 28.00 -18.95
CA ASP A 236 9.84 28.66 -17.63
C ASP A 236 10.93 28.10 -16.71
N VAL A 237 11.14 26.78 -16.74
CA VAL A 237 12.17 26.11 -15.94
C VAL A 237 13.58 26.43 -16.44
N LEU A 238 13.81 26.48 -17.75
CA LEU A 238 15.12 26.81 -18.33
C LEU A 238 15.50 28.28 -18.11
N ASN A 239 14.52 29.19 -18.15
CA ASN A 239 14.74 30.63 -17.94
C ASN A 239 14.97 30.97 -16.47
N THR A 240 14.52 30.12 -15.55
CA THR A 240 14.77 30.27 -14.12
C THR A 240 16.08 29.57 -13.79
N LYS A 241 17.09 30.27 -13.25
CA LYS A 241 18.26 29.61 -12.64
C LYS A 241 17.80 28.87 -11.39
N VAL A 242 17.31 27.65 -11.55
CA VAL A 242 16.80 26.86 -10.43
C VAL A 242 17.97 26.28 -9.66
N ASN A 243 18.11 26.68 -8.39
CA ASN A 243 19.10 26.09 -7.51
C ASN A 243 18.68 24.64 -7.19
N LEU A 244 19.60 23.67 -7.30
CA LEU A 244 19.30 22.27 -6.99
C LEU A 244 18.81 22.12 -5.55
N LYS A 245 19.32 22.94 -4.63
CA LYS A 245 18.83 22.98 -3.24
C LYS A 245 17.35 23.37 -3.16
N ASP A 246 16.89 24.32 -3.97
CA ASP A 246 15.49 24.75 -3.95
C ASP A 246 14.55 23.71 -4.59
N ILE A 247 15.06 22.87 -5.50
CA ILE A 247 14.30 21.75 -6.08
C ILE A 247 14.07 20.66 -5.03
N TYR A 248 15.12 20.26 -4.31
CA TYR A 248 15.05 19.14 -3.36
C TYR A 248 14.57 19.54 -1.96
N LEU A 249 15.02 20.70 -1.45
CA LEU A 249 14.67 21.21 -0.12
C LEU A 249 13.55 22.25 -0.15
N GLY A 250 13.04 22.59 -1.33
CA GLY A 250 11.94 23.54 -1.45
C GLY A 250 10.65 23.03 -0.79
N PRO A 251 9.83 23.93 -0.23
CA PRO A 251 8.59 23.56 0.46
C PRO A 251 7.61 22.83 -0.46
N GLN A 252 7.69 23.04 -1.78
CA GLN A 252 6.87 22.37 -2.79
C GLN A 252 7.18 20.87 -2.93
N THR A 253 8.41 20.45 -2.63
CA THR A 253 8.86 19.05 -2.71
C THR A 253 8.82 18.39 -1.34
N VAL A 254 9.35 19.07 -0.32
CA VAL A 254 9.49 18.55 1.04
C VAL A 254 8.14 18.28 1.69
N LYS A 255 7.14 19.17 1.54
CA LYS A 255 5.83 19.00 2.16
C LYS A 255 5.08 17.76 1.61
N PRO A 256 4.91 17.56 0.30
CA PRO A 256 4.33 16.32 -0.22
C PRO A 256 5.15 15.07 0.13
N PHE A 257 6.49 15.18 0.13
CA PHE A 257 7.37 14.07 0.48
C PHE A 257 7.15 13.58 1.91
N PHE A 258 7.14 14.48 2.90
CA PHE A 258 6.84 14.11 4.29
C PHE A 258 5.44 13.54 4.45
N ILE A 259 4.43 14.12 3.79
CA ILE A 259 3.06 13.57 3.83
C ILE A 259 3.03 12.13 3.32
N LEU A 260 3.71 11.84 2.21
CA LEU A 260 3.77 10.50 1.62
C LEU A 260 4.56 9.53 2.50
N ILE A 261 5.71 9.93 3.04
CA ILE A 261 6.50 9.09 3.95
C ILE A 261 5.69 8.75 5.19
N THR A 262 5.07 9.74 5.83
CA THR A 262 4.24 9.48 7.02
C THR A 262 3.06 8.58 6.68
N LEU A 263 2.40 8.79 5.53
CA LEU A 263 1.29 7.95 5.10
C LEU A 263 1.72 6.51 4.85
N PHE A 264 2.82 6.27 4.14
CA PHE A 264 3.32 4.91 3.88
C PHE A 264 3.84 4.26 5.17
N PHE A 265 4.53 5.01 6.03
CA PHE A 265 4.97 4.49 7.32
C PHE A 265 3.79 4.04 8.19
N LEU A 266 2.73 4.84 8.28
CA LEU A 266 1.49 4.45 8.98
C LEU A 266 0.80 3.26 8.31
N GLN A 267 0.87 3.15 6.98
CA GLN A 267 0.35 2.00 6.25
C GLN A 267 1.13 0.72 6.59
N GLU A 268 2.46 0.78 6.72
CA GLU A 268 3.26 -0.38 7.15
C GLU A 268 2.92 -0.79 8.59
N LEU A 269 2.76 0.18 9.50
CA LEU A 269 2.34 -0.06 10.89
C LEU A 269 0.94 -0.67 11.05
N SER A 270 0.13 -0.68 9.98
CA SER A 270 -1.15 -1.40 9.99
C SER A 270 -0.97 -2.92 10.12
N GLY A 271 0.22 -3.46 9.80
CA GLY A 271 0.48 -4.90 9.86
C GLY A 271 -0.14 -5.69 8.69
N ILE A 272 -0.52 -5.01 7.60
CA ILE A 272 -1.10 -5.66 6.41
C ILE A 272 -0.20 -6.76 5.83
N TYR A 273 1.12 -6.62 5.88
CA TYR A 273 2.05 -7.62 5.36
C TYR A 273 2.15 -8.87 6.23
N THR A 274 1.92 -8.77 7.54
CA THR A 274 1.79 -9.95 8.40
C THR A 274 0.63 -10.82 7.92
N ILE A 275 -0.49 -10.20 7.56
CA ILE A 275 -1.66 -10.89 6.98
C ILE A 275 -1.28 -11.51 5.63
N LEU A 276 -0.62 -10.74 4.77
CA LEU A 276 -0.30 -11.19 3.42
C LEU A 276 0.73 -12.32 3.38
N PHE A 277 1.62 -12.42 4.36
CA PHE A 277 2.72 -13.40 4.39
C PHE A 277 2.44 -14.61 5.28
N TYR A 278 1.71 -14.45 6.38
CA TYR A 278 1.52 -15.49 7.40
C TYR A 278 0.04 -15.90 7.56
N ALA A 279 -0.82 -15.59 6.59
CA ALA A 279 -2.25 -15.91 6.69
C ALA A 279 -2.52 -17.42 6.86
N VAL A 280 -1.76 -18.29 6.20
CA VAL A 280 -1.95 -19.75 6.32
C VAL A 280 -1.60 -20.22 7.72
N SER A 281 -0.44 -19.85 8.24
CA SER A 281 -0.01 -20.16 9.61
C SER A 281 -1.00 -19.62 10.64
N PHE A 282 -1.54 -18.42 10.42
CA PHE A 282 -2.59 -17.86 11.27
C PHE A 282 -3.88 -18.70 11.27
N PHE A 283 -4.35 -19.15 10.09
CA PHE A 283 -5.55 -19.99 10.02
C PHE A 283 -5.35 -21.37 10.63
N ASP A 284 -4.13 -21.89 10.55
CA ASP A 284 -3.73 -23.15 11.19
C ASP A 284 -3.78 -23.02 12.72
N GLU A 285 -3.17 -21.97 13.29
CA GLU A 285 -3.26 -21.65 14.72
C GLU A 285 -4.69 -21.40 15.20
N ALA A 286 -5.53 -20.81 14.34
CA ALA A 286 -6.93 -20.55 14.64
C ALA A 286 -7.79 -21.83 14.70
N ASN A 287 -7.24 -22.98 14.24
CA ASN A 287 -7.87 -24.29 14.21
C ASN A 287 -9.29 -24.25 13.62
N LEU A 288 -9.41 -23.62 12.45
CA LEU A 288 -10.68 -23.54 11.72
C LEU A 288 -11.04 -24.92 11.15
N GLU A 289 -12.33 -25.26 11.14
CA GLU A 289 -12.83 -26.50 10.50
C GLU A 289 -12.65 -26.48 8.96
N MET A 290 -12.33 -25.32 8.39
CA MET A 290 -12.13 -25.11 6.95
C MET A 290 -10.64 -25.19 6.60
N ASP A 291 -10.35 -25.72 5.42
CA ASP A 291 -8.99 -25.76 4.86
C ASP A 291 -8.32 -24.37 4.85
N LYS A 292 -7.08 -24.33 5.35
CA LYS A 292 -6.26 -23.12 5.53
C LYS A 292 -5.99 -22.38 4.21
N TYR A 293 -5.85 -23.09 3.09
CA TYR A 293 -5.64 -22.49 1.77
C TYR A 293 -6.95 -21.98 1.16
N ILE A 294 -8.08 -22.64 1.40
CA ILE A 294 -9.40 -22.12 0.99
C ILE A 294 -9.69 -20.79 1.73
N ALA A 295 -9.39 -20.71 3.03
CA ALA A 295 -9.48 -19.47 3.79
C ALA A 295 -8.61 -18.35 3.19
N LEU A 296 -7.38 -18.68 2.80
CA LEU A 296 -6.45 -17.76 2.13
C LEU A 296 -7.02 -17.23 0.79
N ILE A 297 -7.61 -18.11 -0.03
CA ILE A 297 -8.23 -17.72 -1.31
C ILE A 297 -9.40 -16.75 -1.06
N ILE A 298 -10.23 -16.98 -0.05
CA ILE A 298 -11.34 -16.08 0.31
C ILE A 298 -10.82 -14.68 0.64
N VAL A 299 -9.72 -14.56 1.41
CA VAL A 299 -9.07 -13.27 1.69
C VAL A 299 -8.61 -12.60 0.40
N GLY A 300 -8.03 -13.36 -0.53
CA GLY A 300 -7.65 -12.86 -1.86
C GLY A 300 -8.83 -12.33 -2.66
N VAL A 301 -9.96 -13.05 -2.68
CA VAL A 301 -11.18 -12.64 -3.41
C VAL A 301 -11.77 -11.36 -2.82
N ILE A 302 -11.84 -11.25 -1.49
CA ILE A 302 -12.29 -10.05 -0.80
C ILE A 302 -11.39 -8.87 -1.17
N ARG A 303 -10.07 -9.05 -1.09
CA ARG A 303 -9.10 -8.00 -1.46
C ARG A 303 -9.29 -7.54 -2.90
N PHE A 304 -9.39 -8.47 -3.85
CA PHE A 304 -9.57 -8.16 -5.27
C PHE A 304 -10.87 -7.39 -5.51
N THR A 305 -11.99 -7.85 -4.94
CA THR A 305 -13.30 -7.21 -5.09
C THR A 305 -13.32 -5.80 -4.49
N VAL A 306 -12.77 -5.64 -3.29
CA VAL A 306 -12.66 -4.33 -2.62
C VAL A 306 -11.74 -3.38 -3.40
N SER A 307 -10.68 -3.89 -4.03
CA SER A 307 -9.77 -3.07 -4.85
C SER A 307 -10.48 -2.47 -6.08
N ILE A 308 -11.34 -3.24 -6.74
CA ILE A 308 -12.18 -2.78 -7.85
C ILE A 308 -13.17 -1.74 -7.35
N LEU A 309 -13.86 -2.02 -6.24
CA LEU A 309 -14.80 -1.07 -5.63
C LEU A 309 -14.11 0.25 -5.28
N ALA A 310 -12.93 0.21 -4.66
CA ALA A 310 -12.15 1.39 -4.31
C ALA A 310 -11.76 2.21 -5.55
N ALA A 311 -11.38 1.56 -6.65
CA ALA A 311 -11.05 2.23 -7.90
C ALA A 311 -12.27 2.94 -8.52
N VAL A 312 -13.46 2.35 -8.47
CA VAL A 312 -14.69 2.99 -8.95
C VAL A 312 -15.06 4.19 -8.08
N LEU A 313 -14.92 4.06 -6.75
CA LEU A 313 -15.27 5.11 -5.80
C LEU A 313 -14.30 6.30 -5.83
N ILE A 314 -13.06 6.12 -6.31
CA ILE A 314 -12.02 7.16 -6.31
C ILE A 314 -12.43 8.41 -7.08
N ASN A 315 -13.19 8.24 -8.17
CA ASN A 315 -13.66 9.36 -8.99
C ASN A 315 -14.88 10.06 -8.40
N LYS A 316 -15.69 9.35 -7.59
CA LYS A 316 -16.92 9.90 -7.02
C LYS A 316 -16.65 10.67 -5.72
N TYR A 317 -15.81 10.11 -4.85
CA TYR A 317 -15.59 10.65 -3.50
C TYR A 317 -14.17 11.23 -3.30
N GLY A 318 -13.28 11.04 -4.27
CA GLY A 318 -11.89 11.47 -4.16
C GLY A 318 -11.05 10.63 -3.20
N ARG A 319 -9.73 10.83 -3.25
CA ARG A 319 -8.75 9.99 -2.53
C ARG A 319 -8.75 10.19 -1.02
N LYS A 320 -8.91 11.43 -0.55
CA LYS A 320 -8.81 11.80 0.88
C LYS A 320 -9.95 11.19 1.71
N ILE A 321 -11.19 11.27 1.21
CA ILE A 321 -12.37 10.76 1.91
C ILE A 321 -12.28 9.23 2.04
N LEU A 322 -11.88 8.53 0.97
CA LEU A 322 -11.70 7.08 1.00
C LEU A 322 -10.62 6.64 2.00
N CYS A 323 -9.49 7.36 2.04
CA CYS A 323 -8.42 7.09 3.01
C CYS A 323 -8.91 7.29 4.46
N ILE A 324 -9.63 8.37 4.76
CA ILE A 324 -10.18 8.62 6.10
C ILE A 324 -11.18 7.52 6.49
N PHE A 325 -12.09 7.16 5.57
CA PHE A 325 -13.09 6.12 5.82
C PHE A 325 -12.43 4.77 6.13
N SER A 326 -11.43 4.37 5.34
CA SER A 326 -10.67 3.14 5.55
C SER A 326 -9.99 3.11 6.93
N ASN A 327 -9.31 4.20 7.30
CA ASN A 327 -8.61 4.28 8.59
C ASN A 327 -9.58 4.26 9.78
N VAL A 328 -10.71 4.96 9.70
CA VAL A 328 -11.75 4.91 10.76
C VAL A 328 -12.34 3.50 10.91
N GLY A 329 -12.59 2.83 9.79
CA GLY A 329 -13.05 1.43 9.78
C GLY A 329 -12.05 0.50 10.45
N PHE A 330 -10.77 0.64 10.09
CA PHE A 330 -9.66 -0.10 10.68
C PHE A 330 -9.58 0.12 12.20
N CYS A 331 -9.53 1.37 12.67
CA CYS A 331 -9.50 1.68 14.09
C CYS A 331 -10.67 1.08 14.88
N ARG A 332 -11.89 1.10 14.32
CA ARG A 332 -13.07 0.48 14.95
C ARG A 332 -12.94 -1.03 15.02
N TYR A 333 -12.44 -1.67 13.97
CA TYR A 333 -12.18 -3.11 13.96
C TYR A 333 -11.23 -3.52 15.09
N TYR A 334 -10.10 -2.82 15.28
CA TYR A 334 -9.17 -3.11 16.38
C TYR A 334 -9.77 -2.87 17.76
N ALA A 335 -10.55 -1.81 17.93
CA ALA A 335 -11.21 -1.53 19.22
C ALA A 335 -12.18 -2.67 19.59
N VAL A 336 -12.93 -3.17 18.62
CA VAL A 336 -13.88 -4.29 18.82
C VAL A 336 -13.13 -5.60 19.08
N SER A 337 -12.10 -5.92 18.28
CA SER A 337 -11.33 -7.16 18.46
C SER A 337 -10.64 -7.22 19.82
N ARG A 338 -10.04 -6.10 20.26
CA ARG A 338 -9.46 -5.98 21.60
C ARG A 338 -10.50 -6.18 22.70
N ARG A 339 -11.67 -5.56 22.57
CA ARG A 339 -12.74 -5.69 23.56
C ARG A 339 -13.28 -7.11 23.63
N LEU A 340 -13.44 -7.77 22.49
CA LEU A 340 -13.83 -9.17 22.41
C LEU A 340 -12.80 -10.06 23.11
N HIS A 341 -11.51 -9.84 22.87
CA HIS A 341 -10.43 -10.58 23.52
C HIS A 341 -10.42 -10.39 25.04
N GLU A 342 -10.63 -9.17 25.55
CA GLU A 342 -10.78 -8.90 26.99
C GLU A 342 -11.97 -9.65 27.61
N VAL A 343 -13.11 -9.71 26.91
CA VAL A 343 -14.32 -10.41 27.36
C VAL A 343 -14.15 -11.93 27.30
N LEU A 344 -13.44 -12.46 26.30
CA LEU A 344 -13.15 -13.89 26.22
C LEU A 344 -12.17 -14.31 27.33
N ARG A 345 -11.17 -13.46 27.65
CA ARG A 345 -10.20 -13.71 28.73
C ARG A 345 -10.83 -13.75 30.13
N SER A 346 -11.95 -13.05 30.34
CA SER A 346 -12.65 -13.05 31.63
C SER A 346 -13.59 -14.24 31.84
N LYS A 347 -13.81 -15.11 30.84
CA LYS A 347 -14.64 -16.33 30.99
C LYS A 347 -13.84 -17.53 31.52
N PRO A 348 -14.44 -18.40 32.37
CA PRO A 348 -13.78 -19.61 32.89
C PRO A 348 -13.39 -20.61 31.79
N ARG A 349 -12.37 -21.43 32.09
CA ARG A 349 -11.48 -22.25 31.21
C ARG A 349 -12.09 -23.09 30.08
N GLY A 350 -13.41 -23.27 29.97
CA GLY A 350 -14.04 -24.25 29.06
C GLY A 350 -14.30 -23.82 27.61
N ARG A 351 -13.96 -22.59 27.20
CA ARG A 351 -14.27 -22.09 25.84
C ARG A 351 -13.11 -21.29 25.24
N LYS A 352 -11.90 -21.85 25.31
CA LYS A 352 -10.64 -21.22 24.91
C LYS A 352 -10.23 -21.39 23.43
N SER A 353 -10.94 -22.17 22.61
CA SER A 353 -10.59 -22.34 21.19
C SER A 353 -10.68 -21.02 20.42
N LEU A 354 -11.68 -20.19 20.69
CA LEU A 354 -11.84 -18.83 20.10
C LEU A 354 -10.85 -17.78 20.66
N LEU A 355 -10.14 -18.08 21.76
CA LEU A 355 -9.11 -17.19 22.30
C LEU A 355 -7.82 -17.25 21.48
N HIS A 356 -7.48 -18.38 20.84
CA HIS A 356 -6.23 -18.47 20.06
C HIS A 356 -6.26 -17.54 18.85
N SER A 357 -7.34 -17.58 18.06
CA SER A 357 -7.50 -16.75 16.85
C SER A 357 -7.50 -15.24 17.12
N THR A 358 -8.02 -14.78 18.28
CA THR A 358 -7.99 -13.34 18.63
C THR A 358 -6.74 -12.95 19.44
N SER A 359 -6.10 -13.90 20.11
CA SER A 359 -4.85 -13.63 20.84
C SER A 359 -3.68 -13.51 19.88
N SER A 360 -3.54 -14.32 18.82
CA SER A 360 -2.40 -14.21 17.88
C SER A 360 -2.26 -12.81 17.26
N TRP A 361 -3.36 -12.14 16.87
CA TRP A 361 -3.32 -10.76 16.36
C TRP A 361 -2.91 -9.72 17.41
N CYS A 362 -3.45 -9.84 18.62
CA CYS A 362 -3.13 -8.96 19.73
C CYS A 362 -1.73 -9.25 20.29
N HIS A 363 -1.23 -10.49 20.12
CA HIS A 363 0.06 -10.97 20.61
C HIS A 363 1.19 -10.59 19.66
N ILE A 364 1.01 -10.71 18.33
CA ILE A 364 1.97 -10.24 17.33
C ILE A 364 2.16 -8.72 17.44
N GLN A 365 1.07 -7.95 17.59
CA GLN A 365 1.19 -6.51 17.83
C GLN A 365 1.74 -6.18 19.22
N ARG A 366 1.44 -6.98 20.26
CA ARG A 366 2.06 -6.80 21.58
C ARG A 366 3.54 -7.08 21.54
N VAL A 367 4.02 -8.12 20.86
CA VAL A 367 5.44 -8.43 20.71
C VAL A 367 6.15 -7.27 20.00
N LEU A 368 5.59 -6.79 18.88
CA LEU A 368 6.11 -5.63 18.17
C LEU A 368 6.08 -4.32 19.00
N GLN A 369 5.09 -4.15 19.88
CA GLN A 369 5.03 -3.00 20.81
C GLN A 369 5.94 -3.17 22.02
N HIS A 370 6.12 -4.40 22.53
CA HIS A 370 6.97 -4.69 23.69
C HIS A 370 8.45 -4.56 23.31
N ASP A 371 8.82 -4.99 22.10
CA ASP A 371 10.18 -4.80 21.55
C ASP A 371 10.49 -3.33 21.29
N TRP A 372 9.49 -2.51 20.94
CA TRP A 372 9.65 -1.05 20.83
C TRP A 372 9.85 -0.37 22.20
N TYR A 373 9.09 -0.78 23.22
CA TYR A 373 9.26 -0.28 24.59
C TYR A 373 10.58 -0.74 25.23
N ALA A 374 11.04 -1.97 24.93
CA ALA A 374 12.31 -2.50 25.42
C ALA A 374 13.54 -1.89 24.70
N SER A 375 13.39 -1.45 23.45
CA SER A 375 14.46 -0.79 22.69
C SER A 375 14.59 0.72 22.94
N HIS A 376 13.61 1.35 23.61
CA HIS A 376 13.60 2.79 23.93
C HIS A 376 13.66 3.12 25.43
N SER A 377 13.85 2.13 26.30
CA SER A 377 14.31 2.38 27.67
C SER A 377 15.80 2.70 27.64
N LEU A 378 16.11 3.99 27.51
CA LEU A 378 17.41 4.55 27.89
C LEU A 378 17.61 4.29 29.38
N ASP A 379 18.48 3.33 29.70
CA ASP A 379 19.03 3.14 31.03
C ASP A 379 19.79 4.40 31.44
N PHE A 380 19.14 5.25 32.24
CA PHE A 380 19.87 6.11 33.18
C PHE A 380 20.14 5.29 34.43
N GLY A 381 21.42 4.98 34.62
CA GLY A 381 21.88 3.99 35.58
C GLY A 381 21.64 4.32 37.05
N GLY A 382 21.82 3.29 37.86
CA GLY A 382 22.15 3.40 39.28
C GLY A 382 21.30 2.51 40.19
N GLY A 383 21.87 1.38 40.61
CA GLY A 383 21.48 0.74 41.89
C GLY A 383 21.36 -0.78 41.86
N ASN A 384 22.42 -1.46 42.28
CA ASN A 384 22.46 -2.88 42.65
C ASN A 384 21.36 -3.26 43.64
N VAL A 385 20.49 -4.23 43.31
CA VAL A 385 19.86 -5.13 44.30
C VAL A 385 19.60 -6.51 43.65
N SER A 386 20.16 -7.55 44.27
CA SER A 386 20.01 -8.98 43.91
C SER A 386 18.65 -9.57 44.33
N PRO A 387 18.24 -10.74 43.82
CA PRO A 387 16.83 -11.10 43.63
C PRO A 387 16.21 -11.78 44.85
N GLY A 388 14.98 -11.40 45.20
CA GLY A 388 14.23 -12.05 46.26
C GLY A 388 12.75 -11.70 46.29
N SER A 389 11.93 -12.75 46.16
CA SER A 389 10.51 -12.87 46.57
C SER A 389 9.41 -12.13 45.78
N LYS A 390 8.47 -12.96 45.30
CA LYS A 390 7.10 -12.65 44.91
C LYS A 390 6.37 -11.92 46.05
N THR A 391 5.63 -10.86 45.74
CA THR A 391 4.27 -10.60 46.28
C THR A 391 3.61 -9.45 45.54
N ASP A 392 2.32 -9.63 45.22
CA ASP A 392 1.36 -8.61 44.80
C ASP A 392 1.41 -7.36 45.69
N TYR A 393 1.26 -6.16 45.13
CA TYR A 393 0.42 -5.10 45.72
C TYR A 393 0.09 -4.01 44.71
N VAL A 394 -1.20 -3.67 44.73
CA VAL A 394 -1.87 -2.53 44.10
C VAL A 394 -1.35 -1.21 44.70
N GLY A 395 -1.12 -0.19 43.87
CA GLY A 395 -0.77 1.16 44.33
C GLY A 395 -1.07 2.24 43.28
N ASN A 396 -2.22 2.90 43.43
CA ASN A 396 -2.55 4.15 42.75
C ASN A 396 -1.67 5.28 43.31
N CYS A 397 -0.99 6.04 42.44
CA CYS A 397 -0.44 7.34 42.79
C CYS A 397 -0.95 8.40 41.80
N TYR A 398 -1.93 9.19 42.25
CA TYR A 398 -2.32 10.47 41.66
C TYR A 398 -1.43 11.58 42.23
N LEU A 399 -0.94 12.47 41.37
CA LEU A 399 -0.37 13.76 41.77
C LEU A 399 -0.95 14.87 40.87
N HIS A 400 -1.87 15.64 41.46
CA HIS A 400 -2.25 17.02 41.10
C HIS A 400 -1.04 17.95 41.38
N SER A 401 -0.75 19.06 40.71
CA SER A 401 -1.56 20.27 40.48
C SER A 401 -0.74 21.33 39.64
N PRO A 402 -1.13 22.62 39.46
CA PRO A 402 -1.38 23.25 38.15
C PRO A 402 -0.64 24.61 37.94
N ASN A 403 -1.13 25.48 37.01
CA ASN A 403 -0.78 26.90 36.69
C ASN A 403 -0.02 27.07 35.35
N LEU A 404 -0.27 28.02 34.43
CA LEU A 404 -1.06 29.27 34.43
C LEU A 404 -1.23 29.81 32.96
N HIS A 405 -2.44 30.26 32.60
CA HIS A 405 -2.87 31.45 31.80
C HIS A 405 -2.14 31.90 30.50
N LEU A 406 -2.79 31.89 29.32
CA LEU A 406 -3.67 32.90 28.66
C LEU A 406 -2.94 34.08 27.96
N HIS A 407 -3.08 34.21 26.63
CA HIS A 407 -3.66 35.42 25.98
C HIS A 407 -3.91 35.25 24.47
N PHE A 408 -5.13 35.59 24.06
CA PHE A 408 -5.59 35.78 22.69
C PHE A 408 -5.18 37.17 22.17
N ARG A 409 -4.88 37.28 20.86
CA ARG A 409 -5.17 38.50 20.09
C ARG A 409 -5.45 38.15 18.62
N GLU A 410 -6.70 38.32 18.22
CA GLU A 410 -7.11 38.40 16.82
C GLU A 410 -6.75 39.78 16.26
N ASN A 411 -6.29 39.81 15.02
CA ASN A 411 -6.49 40.96 14.13
C ASN A 411 -6.73 40.39 12.72
N LEU A 412 -7.95 40.61 12.25
CA LEU A 412 -8.39 40.46 10.86
C LEU A 412 -7.69 41.52 10.00
N LEU A 413 -7.18 41.13 8.83
CA LEU A 413 -7.18 41.92 7.59
C LEU A 413 -7.01 40.96 6.40
N GLU A 414 -7.63 41.33 5.29
CA GLU A 414 -8.14 40.49 4.21
C GLU A 414 -7.11 40.01 3.16
N HIS A 415 -7.59 39.10 2.30
CA HIS A 415 -7.04 38.59 1.02
C HIS A 415 -5.97 37.48 1.05
N GLU A 416 -6.43 36.22 0.86
CA GLU A 416 -5.91 35.17 -0.05
C GLU A 416 -6.50 33.80 0.34
N PRO A 417 -6.89 32.89 -0.59
CA PRO A 417 -7.40 31.57 -0.25
C PRO A 417 -6.22 30.62 0.07
N SER A 418 -5.51 30.89 1.16
CA SER A 418 -4.51 29.98 1.70
C SER A 418 -5.18 28.98 2.64
N PHE A 419 -5.29 27.74 2.18
CA PHE A 419 -5.76 26.59 2.96
C PHE A 419 -4.89 26.39 4.22
N LYS A 420 -5.38 26.84 5.38
CA LYS A 420 -4.85 26.45 6.69
C LYS A 420 -5.40 25.07 7.06
N LEU A 421 -4.60 24.03 6.87
CA LEU A 421 -4.79 22.77 7.61
C LEU A 421 -4.28 22.99 9.04
N GLN A 422 -5.22 23.16 9.97
CA GLN A 422 -4.93 23.05 11.39
C GLN A 422 -4.53 21.60 11.70
N TRP A 423 -3.33 21.44 12.23
CA TRP A 423 -2.77 20.16 12.67
C TRP A 423 -3.57 19.65 13.87
N TYR A 424 -4.36 18.60 13.69
CA TYR A 424 -4.81 17.77 14.81
C TYR A 424 -3.72 16.73 15.09
N PHE A 425 -2.75 17.12 15.92
CA PHE A 425 -2.10 16.15 16.80
C PHE A 425 -3.18 15.74 17.80
N VAL A 426 -3.73 14.54 17.67
CA VAL A 426 -4.52 13.92 18.72
C VAL A 426 -3.54 13.11 19.57
N PRO A 427 -3.07 13.61 20.72
CA PRO A 427 -2.39 12.75 21.67
C PRO A 427 -3.40 11.71 22.17
N LEU A 428 -3.02 10.44 22.07
CA LEU A 428 -3.73 9.29 22.65
C LEU A 428 -3.89 9.50 24.17
N ARG A 429 -5.01 10.11 24.61
CA ARG A 429 -5.38 10.12 26.02
C ARG A 429 -6.84 10.45 26.32
N TRP A 430 -7.82 9.76 25.70
CA TRP A 430 -9.20 9.83 26.19
C TRP A 430 -9.85 8.44 26.27
N GLY A 431 -10.08 8.01 27.51
CA GLY A 431 -10.90 6.85 27.83
C GLY A 431 -12.39 7.14 27.61
N LEU A 432 -13.08 6.15 27.04
CA LEU A 432 -14.45 5.67 27.30
C LEU A 432 -15.65 6.58 27.66
N SER A 433 -15.63 7.91 27.58
CA SER A 433 -16.83 8.72 27.92
C SER A 433 -17.18 9.89 26.98
N GLY A 434 -16.51 10.02 25.82
CA GLY A 434 -16.76 11.16 24.91
C GLY A 434 -17.68 10.93 23.69
N CYS A 435 -18.07 9.68 23.38
CA CYS A 435 -18.74 9.36 22.10
C CYS A 435 -20.28 9.22 22.16
N LEU A 436 -20.92 9.49 23.29
CA LEU A 436 -22.38 9.31 23.47
C LEU A 436 -23.22 10.59 23.36
N SER A 437 -22.63 11.74 23.03
CA SER A 437 -23.37 13.02 23.00
C SER A 437 -23.82 13.50 21.61
N PHE A 438 -23.50 12.78 20.53
CA PHE A 438 -23.95 13.11 19.17
C PHE A 438 -24.89 12.03 18.62
N LEU A 439 -26.02 11.83 19.29
CA LEU A 439 -27.22 11.14 18.76
C LEU A 439 -28.39 11.32 19.75
N LYS A 440 -28.90 12.55 19.86
CA LYS A 440 -30.26 12.80 20.35
C LYS A 440 -31.10 13.29 19.17
N VAL A 441 -31.71 12.31 18.50
CA VAL A 441 -32.81 12.53 17.56
C VAL A 441 -34.01 12.99 18.39
N HIS A 442 -34.42 14.25 18.24
CA HIS A 442 -35.70 14.72 18.79
C HIS A 442 -36.85 14.16 17.94
N PRO A 443 -37.86 13.50 18.53
CA PRO A 443 -39.07 13.16 17.81
C PRO A 443 -39.97 14.39 17.69
N CYS A 444 -40.39 14.66 16.45
CA CYS A 444 -41.39 15.65 16.09
C CYS A 444 -42.76 15.22 16.66
N ARG A 445 -43.44 16.08 17.43
CA ARG A 445 -44.85 15.88 17.79
C ARG A 445 -45.62 17.21 17.71
N ASN A 446 -46.70 17.16 16.93
CA ASN A 446 -47.66 18.22 16.63
C ASN A 446 -48.29 18.88 17.87
N GLN A 447 -48.43 20.21 17.82
CA GLN A 447 -49.57 21.01 18.33
C GLN A 447 -49.52 22.38 17.63
N LYS A 448 -50.30 22.60 16.56
CA LYS A 448 -51.61 23.28 16.54
C LYS A 448 -51.67 24.62 17.31
N GLN A 449 -51.72 25.69 16.50
CA GLN A 449 -52.76 26.74 16.48
C GLN A 449 -52.77 27.89 17.54
N ILE A 450 -52.92 29.11 16.96
CA ILE A 450 -53.73 30.27 17.39
C ILE A 450 -53.01 31.43 18.11
N VAL A 451 -52.93 32.56 17.38
CA VAL A 451 -53.33 33.95 17.72
C VAL A 451 -53.00 34.40 19.16
N LYS A 452 -52.17 35.42 19.39
CA LYS A 452 -52.40 36.84 19.08
C LYS A 452 -51.12 37.64 19.30
#